data_AF-A0A3D0XLI3-F1
#
_entry.id   AF-A0A3D0XLI3-F1
#
_cell.length_a   1.000
_cell.length_b   1.000
_cell.length_c   1.000
_cell.angle_alpha   90.00
_cell.angle_beta   90.00
_cell.angle_gamma   90.00
#
_symmetry.space_group_name_H-M   'P 1'
#
loop_
_entity.id
_entity.type
_entity.pdbx_description
1 polymer ?
#
loop_
_entity_poly.entity_id
_entity_poly.type
_entity_poly.pdbx_seq_one_letter_code
_entity_poly.pdbx_strand_id
1 'polypeptide(L)'
;MKKAGKVYLVGAGPGDRELISLKGARLVQAADCIVYDALVNPDILDKASPEAELIFVGKKPHSHTISQESLNQLLISKALEGKQVIRLK
;
A
#
# COMPACT_ATOMS: atom_id res chain seq x y z
N MET A 1 18.31 18.17 -1.03
CA MET A 1 17.81 16.78 -1.08
C MET A 1 16.33 16.80 -0.74
N LYS A 2 15.46 16.12 -1.51
CA LYS A 2 14.05 15.94 -1.08
C LYS A 2 14.06 15.19 0.25
N LYS A 3 13.22 15.60 1.19
CA LYS A 3 13.07 14.91 2.48
C LYS A 3 12.53 13.51 2.20
N ALA A 4 13.12 12.49 2.81
CA ALA A 4 12.62 11.12 2.68
C ALA A 4 11.16 11.04 3.16
N GLY A 5 10.37 10.29 2.42
CA GLY A 5 8.98 9.98 2.73
C GLY A 5 8.86 9.00 3.90
N LYS A 6 7.68 8.42 4.05
CA LYS A 6 7.37 7.50 5.16
C LYS A 6 6.66 6.27 4.65
N VAL A 7 6.97 5.12 5.25
CA VAL A 7 6.25 3.87 5.03
C VAL A 7 5.36 3.59 6.24
N TYR A 8 4.08 3.31 5.98
CA TYR A 8 3.13 2.85 6.99
C TYR A 8 2.70 1.42 6.66
N LEU A 9 2.86 0.50 7.60
CA LEU A 9 2.23 -0.83 7.51
C LEU A 9 0.82 -0.72 8.09
N VAL A 10 -0.20 -0.96 7.27
CA VAL A 10 -1.60 -0.77 7.64
C VAL A 10 -2.34 -2.08 7.40
N GLY A 11 -3.06 -2.55 8.41
CA GLY A 11 -4.00 -3.67 8.27
C GLY A 11 -5.31 -3.19 7.65
N ALA A 12 -5.76 -3.87 6.60
CA ALA A 12 -7.01 -3.65 5.88
C ALA A 12 -8.23 -4.18 6.65
N GLY A 13 -8.01 -5.04 7.64
CA GLY A 13 -9.07 -5.81 8.30
C GLY A 13 -9.37 -7.10 7.54
N PRO A 14 -10.39 -7.86 7.97
CA PRO A 14 -10.69 -9.20 7.42
C PRO A 14 -11.45 -9.17 6.09
N GLY A 15 -11.82 -8.00 5.57
CA GLY A 15 -12.47 -7.86 4.26
C GLY A 15 -13.44 -6.68 4.20
N ASP A 16 -14.32 -6.52 5.19
CA ASP A 16 -15.23 -5.38 5.22
C ASP A 16 -14.45 -4.07 5.37
N ARG A 17 -14.70 -3.13 4.47
CA ARG A 17 -14.02 -1.82 4.42
C ARG A 17 -14.24 -0.98 5.68
N GLU A 18 -15.30 -1.23 6.45
CA GLU A 18 -15.56 -0.52 7.70
C GLU A 18 -14.74 -1.06 8.88
N LEU A 19 -14.10 -2.22 8.72
CA LEU A 19 -13.24 -2.84 9.74
C LEU A 19 -11.79 -2.36 9.68
N ILE A 20 -11.44 -1.48 8.72
CA ILE A 20 -10.18 -0.75 8.78
C ILE A 20 -10.23 0.30 9.92
N SER A 21 -9.12 0.50 10.61
CA SER A 21 -9.05 1.58 11.61
C SER A 21 -9.25 2.96 10.98
N LEU A 22 -9.78 3.91 11.77
CA LEU A 22 -9.93 5.31 11.35
C LEU A 22 -8.61 5.94 10.85
N LYS A 23 -7.49 5.58 11.47
CA LYS A 23 -6.16 6.06 11.04
C LYS A 23 -5.74 5.41 9.73
N GLY A 24 -6.01 4.12 9.54
CA GLY A 24 -5.75 3.40 8.29
C GLY A 24 -6.49 4.02 7.10
N ALA A 25 -7.80 4.27 7.25
CA ALA A 25 -8.60 4.91 6.22
C ALA A 25 -8.07 6.31 5.83
N ARG A 26 -7.69 7.13 6.81
CA ARG A 26 -7.09 8.46 6.55
C ARG A 26 -5.75 8.37 5.84
N LEU A 27 -4.93 7.38 6.19
CA LEU A 27 -3.64 7.14 5.55
C LEU A 27 -3.79 6.68 4.10
N VAL A 28 -4.78 5.82 3.81
CA VAL A 28 -5.12 5.40 2.44
C VAL A 28 -5.56 6.60 1.59
N GLN A 29 -6.41 7.47 2.12
CA GLN A 29 -6.86 8.68 1.43
C GLN A 29 -5.73 9.65 1.09
N ALA A 30 -4.75 9.79 2.00
CA ALA A 30 -3.63 10.71 1.84
C ALA A 30 -2.36 10.04 1.26
N ALA A 31 -2.46 8.83 0.72
CA ALA A 31 -1.31 8.11 0.21
C ALA A 31 -0.86 8.65 -1.15
N ASP A 32 0.45 8.75 -1.35
CA ASP A 32 1.04 8.96 -2.68
C ASP A 32 1.27 7.62 -3.40
N CYS A 33 1.43 6.54 -2.64
CA CYS A 33 1.66 5.20 -3.15
C CYS A 33 1.05 4.16 -2.21
N ILE A 34 0.31 3.20 -2.74
CA ILE A 34 -0.28 2.09 -1.99
C ILE A 34 0.22 0.77 -2.58
N VAL A 35 0.92 -0.01 -1.76
CA VAL A 35 1.38 -1.36 -2.10
C VAL A 35 0.46 -2.36 -1.41
N TYR A 36 -0.28 -3.17 -2.16
CA TYR A 36 -1.30 -4.08 -1.62
C TYR A 36 -1.21 -5.48 -2.23
N ASP A 37 -1.74 -6.49 -1.54
CA ASP A 37 -1.80 -7.87 -2.03
C ASP A 37 -3.23 -8.38 -2.20
N ALA A 38 -3.38 -9.65 -2.57
CA ALA A 38 -4.64 -10.24 -3.00
C ALA A 38 -5.68 -10.38 -1.87
N LEU A 39 -5.29 -10.24 -0.59
CA LEU A 39 -6.23 -10.35 0.52
C LEU A 39 -6.93 -9.03 0.84
N VAL A 40 -6.45 -7.92 0.27
CA VAL A 40 -7.07 -6.60 0.47
C VAL A 40 -8.34 -6.50 -0.37
N ASN A 41 -9.44 -6.14 0.27
CA ASN A 41 -10.68 -5.82 -0.45
C ASN A 41 -10.47 -4.56 -1.32
N PRO A 42 -10.71 -4.63 -2.64
CA PRO A 42 -10.60 -3.48 -3.55
C PRO A 42 -11.38 -2.24 -3.10
N ASP A 43 -12.52 -2.39 -2.43
CA ASP A 43 -13.35 -1.26 -1.96
C ASP A 43 -12.62 -0.33 -0.99
N ILE A 44 -11.56 -0.82 -0.32
CA ILE A 44 -10.71 0.00 0.55
C ILE A 44 -9.85 0.95 -0.29
N LEU A 45 -9.44 0.51 -1.49
CA LEU A 45 -8.63 1.29 -2.43
C LEU A 45 -9.43 2.39 -3.13
N ASP A 46 -10.77 2.28 -3.21
CA ASP A 46 -11.65 3.32 -3.78
C ASP A 46 -11.56 4.66 -3.04
N LYS A 47 -11.04 4.66 -1.81
CA LYS A 47 -10.80 5.88 -1.02
C LYS A 47 -9.41 6.48 -1.26
N ALA A 48 -8.53 5.82 -2.01
CA ALA A 48 -7.22 6.36 -2.34
C ALA A 48 -7.34 7.63 -3.18
N SER A 49 -6.31 8.48 -3.10
CA SER A 49 -6.19 9.61 -4.02
C SER A 49 -6.15 9.11 -5.48
N PRO A 50 -6.82 9.78 -6.44
CA PRO A 50 -6.71 9.44 -7.86
C PRO A 50 -5.27 9.51 -8.40
N GLU A 51 -4.44 10.34 -7.78
CA GLU A 51 -3.02 10.50 -8.11
C GLU A 51 -2.12 9.47 -7.41
N ALA A 52 -2.68 8.62 -6.53
CA ALA A 52 -1.91 7.63 -5.81
C ALA A 52 -1.48 6.49 -6.74
N GLU A 53 -0.20 6.13 -6.67
CA GLU A 53 0.33 4.97 -7.37
C GLU A 53 -0.12 3.68 -6.68
N LEU A 54 -0.94 2.86 -7.34
CA LEU A 54 -1.42 1.58 -6.82
C LEU A 54 -0.56 0.43 -7.34
N ILE A 55 0.19 -0.25 -6.45
CA ILE A 55 1.10 -1.34 -6.80
C ILE A 55 0.59 -2.65 -6.19
N PHE A 56 0.12 -3.55 -7.06
CA PHE A 56 -0.26 -4.89 -6.66
C PHE A 56 0.97 -5.81 -6.55
N VAL A 57 1.15 -6.44 -5.40
CA VAL A 57 2.25 -7.39 -5.11
C VAL A 57 1.76 -8.81 -4.79
N GLY A 58 0.47 -9.07 -4.97
CA GLY A 58 -0.13 -10.39 -4.77
C GLY A 58 0.19 -11.36 -5.92
N LYS A 59 -0.18 -12.63 -5.73
CA LYS A 59 -0.02 -13.67 -6.76
C LYS A 59 -1.09 -13.49 -7.84
N LYS A 60 -0.69 -13.37 -9.10
CA LYS A 60 -1.52 -13.82 -10.23
C LYS A 60 -1.28 -15.33 -10.41
N PRO A 61 -2.28 -16.13 -10.82
CA PRO A 61 -2.04 -17.52 -11.20
C PRO A 61 -0.89 -17.55 -12.22
N HIS A 62 0.15 -18.35 -11.97
CA HIS A 62 1.35 -18.51 -12.81
C HIS A 62 2.41 -17.38 -12.80
N SER A 63 2.39 -16.45 -11.83
CA SER A 63 3.48 -15.46 -11.68
C SER A 63 4.42 -15.77 -10.51
N HIS A 64 5.72 -15.50 -10.73
CA HIS A 64 6.75 -15.53 -9.70
C HIS A 64 6.37 -14.60 -8.54
N THR A 65 6.37 -15.15 -7.32
CA THR A 65 6.08 -14.38 -6.11
C THR A 65 7.21 -13.38 -5.89
N ILE A 66 6.89 -12.10 -5.69
CA ILE A 66 7.88 -11.12 -5.26
C ILE A 66 8.47 -11.59 -3.92
N SER A 67 9.80 -11.65 -3.83
CA SER A 67 10.43 -12.00 -2.56
C SER A 67 10.15 -10.92 -1.52
N GLN A 68 10.16 -11.29 -0.25
CA GLN A 68 10.00 -10.32 0.84
C GLN A 68 11.08 -9.23 0.77
N GLU A 69 12.29 -9.59 0.35
CA GLU A 69 13.39 -8.64 0.16
C GLU A 69 13.10 -7.64 -0.96
N SER A 70 12.66 -8.12 -2.13
CA SER A 70 12.27 -7.24 -3.24
C SER A 70 11.09 -6.33 -2.88
N LEU A 71 10.12 -6.84 -2.12
CA LEU A 71 9.02 -6.02 -1.58
C LEU A 71 9.54 -4.93 -0.65
N ASN A 72 10.46 -5.27 0.27
CA ASN A 72 11.05 -4.29 1.18
C ASN A 72 11.82 -3.21 0.40
N GLN A 73 12.60 -3.60 -0.62
CA GLN A 73 13.33 -2.67 -1.47
C GLN A 73 12.39 -1.74 -2.24
N LEU A 74 11.27 -2.25 -2.74
CA LEU A 74 10.23 -1.43 -3.38
C LEU A 74 9.70 -0.36 -2.42
N LEU A 75 9.35 -0.74 -1.19
CA LEU A 75 8.84 0.20 -0.18
C LEU A 75 9.87 1.30 0.14
N ILE A 76 11.14 0.90 0.31
CA ILE A 76 12.24 1.84 0.59
C ILE A 76 12.43 2.79 -0.60
N SER A 77 12.50 2.27 -1.83
CA SER A 77 12.65 3.07 -3.04
C SER A 77 11.57 4.14 -3.15
N LYS A 78 10.30 3.76 -2.98
CA LYS A 78 9.17 4.69 -3.05
C LYS A 78 9.23 5.75 -1.95
N ALA A 79 9.61 5.38 -0.73
CA ALA A 79 9.79 6.36 0.33
C ALA A 79 10.96 7.32 0.06
N LEU A 80 12.06 6.84 -0.52
CA LEU A 80 13.21 7.68 -0.91
C LEU A 80 12.88 8.68 -2.02
N GLU A 81 11.85 8.44 -2.84
CA GLU A 81 11.29 9.42 -3.78
C GLU A 81 10.56 10.60 -3.07
N GLY A 82 10.37 10.50 -1.74
CA GLY A 82 9.66 11.49 -0.93
C GLY A 82 8.18 11.17 -0.71
N LYS A 83 7.71 9.99 -1.15
CA LYS A 83 6.29 9.59 -1.09
C LYS A 83 5.86 9.11 0.30
N GLN A 84 4.60 9.36 0.63
CA GLN A 84 3.89 8.66 1.69
C GLN A 84 3.39 7.31 1.16
N VAL A 85 4.09 6.25 1.56
CA VAL A 85 3.87 4.87 1.09
C VAL A 85 3.03 4.11 2.11
N ILE A 86 1.93 3.52 1.67
CA ILE A 86 1.09 2.63 2.49
C ILE A 86 1.28 1.20 2.01
N ARG A 87 1.82 0.34 2.87
CA ARG A 87 1.78 -1.11 2.66
C ARG A 87 0.50 -1.63 3.32
N LEU A 88 -0.53 -1.80 2.50
CA LEU A 88 -1.83 -2.29 2.92
C LEU A 88 -1.82 -3.82 2.91
N LYS A 89 -2.23 -4.43 4.03
CA LYS A 89 -2.11 -5.86 4.32
C LYS A 89 -3.39 -6.46 4.85
#